data_AF-A0A1K1PUI6-F1
#
_entry.id   AF-A0A1K1PUI6-F1
#
_cell.length_a   1.000
_cell.length_b   1.000
_cell.length_c   1.000
_cell.angle_alpha   90.00
_cell.angle_beta   90.00
_cell.angle_gamma   90.00
#
_symmetry.space_group_name_H-M   'P 1'
#
loop_
_entity.id
_entity.type
_entity.pdbx_description
1 polymer ?
#
loop_
_entity_poly.entity_id
_entity_poly.type
_entity_poly.pdbx_seq_one_letter_code
_entity_poly.pdbx_strand_id
1 'polypeptide(L)'
;MTDKITALYCRLSQDDMLQGESNSITNQKAILKKYAEDNGFSNPVFYVDDGVSGTTFERDGFKAMMADVEAGKVGIVITKDIISLN
;
A
#
# COMPACT_ATOMS: atom_id res chain seq x y z
N MET A 1 11.78 -2.65 23.04
CA MET A 1 11.22 -3.40 21.90
C MET A 1 10.80 -2.35 20.88
N THR A 2 11.36 -2.38 19.68
CA THR A 2 10.95 -1.44 18.63
C THR A 2 9.54 -1.82 18.21
N ASP A 3 8.56 -0.96 18.46
CA ASP A 3 7.18 -1.16 18.02
C ASP A 3 7.19 -1.19 16.49
N LYS A 4 6.97 -2.37 15.91
CA LYS A 4 7.06 -2.55 14.46
C LYS A 4 5.88 -1.86 13.78
N ILE A 5 6.09 -1.46 12.53
CA ILE A 5 5.03 -0.84 11.72
C ILE A 5 4.23 -1.89 10.94
N THR A 6 2.98 -1.55 10.68
CA THR A 6 2.10 -2.28 9.76
C THR A 6 2.10 -1.54 8.42
N ALA A 7 2.78 -2.09 7.42
CA ALA A 7 2.85 -1.51 6.09
C ALA A 7 1.54 -1.76 5.32
N LEU A 8 0.89 -0.70 4.87
CA LEU A 8 -0.33 -0.71 4.09
C LEU A 8 -0.01 -0.25 2.65
N TYR A 9 0.03 -1.19 1.70
CA TYR A 9 0.43 -0.90 0.33
C TYR A 9 -0.78 -0.74 -0.61
N CYS A 10 -0.90 0.45 -1.21
CA CYS A 10 -1.90 0.80 -2.22
C CYS A 10 -1.25 1.00 -3.58
N ARG A 11 -1.89 0.52 -4.65
CA ARG A 11 -1.46 0.77 -6.03
C ARG A 11 -2.65 1.17 -6.89
N LEU A 12 -2.47 2.18 -7.72
CA LEU A 12 -3.38 2.54 -8.78
C LEU A 12 -2.76 2.15 -10.12
N SER A 13 -3.44 1.34 -10.92
CA SER A 13 -3.07 1.13 -12.31
C SER A 13 -3.75 2.15 -13.23
N GLN A 14 -3.24 2.34 -14.45
CA GLN A 14 -3.93 3.17 -15.44
C GLN A 14 -5.32 2.63 -15.79
N ASP A 15 -5.49 1.30 -15.79
CA ASP A 15 -6.78 0.66 -16.04
C ASP A 15 -7.80 0.96 -14.92
N ASP A 16 -7.33 1.16 -13.69
CA ASP A 16 -8.16 1.54 -12.55
C ASP A 16 -8.69 2.96 -12.63
N MET A 17 -8.01 3.86 -13.35
CA MET A 17 -8.50 5.21 -13.61
C MET A 17 -9.70 5.22 -14.57
N LEU A 18 -9.72 4.28 -15.53
CA LEU A 18 -10.77 4.19 -16.54
C LEU A 18 -12.09 3.66 -15.96
N GLN A 19 -12.05 2.91 -14.85
CA GLN A 19 -13.22 2.22 -14.30
C GLN A 19 -14.08 3.02 -13.33
N GLY A 20 -13.73 4.27 -12.99
CA GLY A 20 -14.62 5.21 -12.29
C GLY A 20 -15.03 4.79 -10.86
N GLU A 21 -14.64 5.60 -9.88
CA GLU A 21 -15.02 5.54 -8.45
C GLU A 21 -14.53 4.34 -7.62
N SER A 22 -14.54 3.10 -8.12
CA SER A 22 -14.26 1.90 -7.28
C SER A 22 -12.80 1.73 -6.85
N ASN A 23 -11.84 2.32 -7.58
CA ASN A 23 -10.40 2.09 -7.35
C ASN A 23 -9.59 3.31 -6.93
N SER A 24 -10.21 4.41 -6.49
CA SER A 24 -9.46 5.56 -5.96
C SER A 24 -8.52 5.15 -4.80
N ILE A 25 -7.29 5.69 -4.78
CA ILE A 25 -6.31 5.46 -3.70
C ILE A 25 -6.94 5.72 -2.32
N THR A 26 -7.83 6.71 -2.21
CA THR A 26 -8.54 7.03 -0.96
C THR A 26 -9.40 5.87 -0.47
N ASN A 27 -10.15 5.22 -1.36
CA ASN A 27 -10.95 4.05 -0.99
C ASN A 27 -10.06 2.86 -0.58
N GLN A 28 -8.96 2.62 -1.30
CA GLN A 28 -7.99 1.59 -0.94
C GLN A 28 -7.39 1.85 0.45
N LYS A 29 -6.99 3.08 0.74
CA LYS A 29 -6.47 3.47 2.06
C LYS A 29 -7.50 3.21 3.16
N ALA A 30 -8.76 3.55 2.94
CA ALA A 30 -9.82 3.32 3.91
C ALA A 30 -10.02 1.82 4.21
N ILE A 31 -10.03 0.98 3.18
CA ILE A 31 -10.17 -0.49 3.30
C ILE A 31 -8.99 -1.07 4.08
N LEU A 32 -7.74 -0.73 3.70
CA LEU A 32 -6.54 -1.25 4.36
C LEU A 32 -6.44 -0.77 5.81
N LYS A 33 -6.77 0.51 6.06
CA LYS A 33 -6.80 1.05 7.43
C LYS A 33 -7.80 0.29 8.29
N LYS A 34 -9.03 0.15 7.80
CA LYS A 34 -10.09 -0.55 8.51
C LYS A 34 -9.69 -1.99 8.83
N TYR A 35 -9.09 -2.70 7.87
CA TYR A 35 -8.61 -4.04 8.09
C TYR A 35 -7.50 -4.10 9.16
N ALA A 36 -6.57 -3.14 9.17
CA ALA A 36 -5.55 -3.06 10.21
C ALA A 36 -6.16 -2.79 11.60
N GLU A 37 -7.11 -1.87 11.68
CA GLU A 37 -7.81 -1.53 12.93
C GLU A 37 -8.64 -2.70 13.46
N ASP A 38 -9.43 -3.36 12.60
CA ASP A 38 -10.29 -4.48 12.97
C ASP A 38 -9.48 -5.69 13.47
N ASN A 39 -8.22 -5.84 13.04
CA ASN A 39 -7.32 -6.91 13.47
C ASN A 39 -6.32 -6.48 14.58
N GLY A 40 -6.39 -5.23 15.06
CA GLY A 40 -5.50 -4.74 16.12
C GLY A 40 -4.04 -4.55 15.69
N PHE A 41 -3.78 -4.35 14.40
CA PHE A 41 -2.44 -4.09 13.89
C PHE A 41 -2.04 -2.63 14.13
N SER A 42 -1.06 -2.42 15.00
CA SER A 42 -0.58 -1.10 15.41
C SER A 42 0.33 -0.46 14.36
N ASN A 43 0.49 0.86 14.47
CA ASN A 43 1.41 1.69 13.66
C ASN A 43 1.22 1.52 12.13
N PRO A 44 0.02 1.75 11.58
CA PRO A 44 -0.21 1.67 10.15
C PRO A 44 0.56 2.76 9.40
N VAL A 45 1.33 2.37 8.38
CA VAL A 45 2.08 3.26 7.48
C VAL A 45 1.67 2.97 6.05
N PHE A 46 1.26 4.01 5.31
CA PHE A 46 0.84 3.85 3.91
C PHE A 46 2.01 3.99 2.95
N TYR A 47 2.10 3.05 2.03
CA TYR A 47 2.96 3.08 0.84
C TYR A 47 2.05 3.11 -0.38
N VAL A 48 2.25 4.07 -1.28
CA VAL A 48 1.32 4.34 -2.37
C VAL A 48 2.08 4.48 -3.68
N ASP A 49 1.65 3.73 -4.69
CA ASP A 49 2.04 3.93 -6.08
C ASP A 49 0.80 4.37 -6.86
N ASP A 50 0.71 5.65 -7.23
CA ASP A 50 -0.51 6.23 -7.81
C ASP A 50 -0.54 6.23 -9.34
N GLY A 51 0.56 5.88 -10.03
CA GLY A 51 0.58 5.64 -11.48
C GLY A 51 0.16 6.82 -12.37
N VAL A 52 -0.14 7.99 -11.78
CA VAL A 52 -0.77 9.14 -12.45
C VAL A 52 0.21 9.92 -13.32
N SER A 53 1.50 9.85 -13.02
CA SER A 53 2.52 10.72 -13.61
C SER A 53 2.92 10.35 -15.05
N GLY A 54 2.17 9.47 -15.73
CA GLY A 54 2.12 9.40 -17.20
C GLY A 54 3.32 8.81 -17.93
N THR A 55 4.43 8.51 -17.27
CA THR A 55 5.63 7.96 -17.96
C THR A 55 6.39 6.88 -17.18
N THR A 56 5.96 6.55 -15.97
CA THR A 56 6.87 5.85 -15.05
C THR A 56 6.18 4.66 -14.37
N PHE A 57 6.60 3.45 -14.73
CA PHE A 57 6.26 2.19 -14.04
C PHE A 57 6.96 2.06 -12.66
N GLU A 58 7.50 3.16 -12.12
CA GLU A 58 8.28 3.12 -10.90
C GLU A 58 7.38 2.92 -9.70
N ARG A 59 7.67 1.83 -8.99
CA ARG A 59 6.99 1.42 -7.76
C ARG A 59 7.74 2.01 -6.57
N ASP A 60 7.81 3.33 -6.46
CA ASP A 60 8.60 4.00 -5.42
C ASP A 60 8.01 3.76 -4.02
N GLY A 61 6.69 3.68 -3.91
CA GLY A 61 6.00 3.24 -2.70
C GLY A 61 6.39 1.81 -2.32
N PHE A 62 6.47 0.91 -3.31
CA PHE A 62 6.94 -0.46 -3.07
C PHE A 62 8.42 -0.51 -2.65
N LYS A 63 9.31 0.21 -3.33
CA LYS A 63 10.74 0.29 -2.97
C LYS A 63 10.93 0.80 -1.55
N ALA A 64 10.19 1.86 -1.16
CA ALA A 64 10.24 2.41 0.19
C ALA A 64 9.75 1.39 1.25
N MET A 65 8.66 0.67 0.95
CA MET A 65 8.18 -0.41 1.82
C MET A 65 9.24 -1.49 2.00
N MET A 66 9.84 -1.95 0.91
CA MET A 66 10.88 -2.98 0.93
C MET A 66 12.10 -2.54 1.73
N ALA A 67 12.53 -1.29 1.60
CA ALA A 67 13.63 -0.74 2.40
C ALA A 67 13.32 -0.77 3.92
N ASP A 68 12.08 -0.48 4.33
CA ASP A 68 11.67 -0.58 5.73
C ASP A 68 11.51 -2.02 6.22
N VAL A 69 11.15 -2.96 5.34
CA VAL A 69 11.17 -4.40 5.60
C VAL A 69 12.60 -4.88 5.82
N GLU A 70 13.52 -4.52 4.93
CA GLU A 70 14.96 -4.87 5.02
C GLU A 70 15.62 -4.25 6.26
N ALA A 71 15.20 -3.05 6.66
CA ALA A 71 15.62 -2.41 7.90
C ALA A 71 15.00 -3.03 9.17
N GLY A 72 14.13 -4.04 9.04
CA GLY A 72 13.49 -4.74 10.15
C GLY A 72 12.41 -3.93 10.88
N LYS A 73 11.96 -2.81 10.30
CA LYS A 73 10.94 -1.92 10.89
C LYS A 73 9.53 -2.46 10.71
N VAL A 74 9.28 -3.18 9.61
CA VAL A 74 7.96 -3.72 9.27
C VAL A 74 7.72 -5.05 9.99
N GLY A 75 6.57 -5.17 10.64
CA GLY A 75 6.09 -6.40 11.27
C GLY A 75 5.03 -7.12 10.43
N ILE A 76 4.18 -6.36 9.75
CA ILE A 76 3.04 -6.84 8.98
C ILE A 76 2.94 -6.04 7.68
N VAL A 77 2.62 -6.71 6.57
CA VAL A 77 2.32 -6.06 5.29
C VAL A 77 0.88 -6.42 4.90
N ILE A 78 0.09 -5.42 4.52
CA ILE A 78 -1.30 -5.56 4.08
C ILE A 78 -1.44 -4.90 2.72
N THR A 79 -2.02 -5.62 1.77
CA THR A 79 -2.30 -5.15 0.41
C THR A 79 -3.65 -5.65 -0.07
N LYS A 80 -4.30 -4.93 -0.99
CA LYS A 80 -5.68 -5.21 -1.45
C LYS A 80 -5.74 -6.32 -2.51
N ASP A 81 -4.71 -6.49 -3.34
CA ASP A 81 -4.74 -7.45 -4.45
C ASP A 81 -3.37 -8.08 -4.75
N ILE A 82 -3.33 -9.41 -4.77
CA ILE A 82 -2.13 -10.24 -5.04
C ILE A 82 -1.72 -10.14 -6.53
N ILE A 83 -2.61 -9.72 -7.42
CA ILE A 83 -2.45 -9.76 -8.89
C ILE A 83 -1.35 -8.79 -9.38
N SER A 84 -0.90 -7.84 -8.55
CA SER A 84 0.04 -6.77 -8.93
C SER A 84 1.50 -7.00 -8.53
N LEU A 85 1.87 -8.16 -7.99
CA LEU A 85 3.23 -8.44 -7.47
C LEU A 85 4.22 -9.05 -8.48
N ASN A 86 3.81 -9.30 -9.72
CA ASN A 86 4.72 -9.74 -10.80
C ASN A 86 5.49 -8.57 -11.43
#